data_AF-K6XA47-F1
#
_entry.id   AF-K6XA47-F1
#
_cell.length_a   1.000
_cell.length_b   1.000
_cell.length_c   1.000
_cell.angle_alpha   90.00
_cell.angle_beta   90.00
_cell.angle_gamma   90.00
#
_symmetry.space_group_name_H-M   'P 1'
#
loop_
_entity.id
_entity.type
_entity.pdbx_description
1 polymer ?
#
loop_
_entity_poly.entity_id
_entity_poly.type
_entity_poly.pdbx_seq_one_letter_code
_entity_poly.pdbx_strand_id
1 'polypeptide(L)'
;MIESYRKAAVESAMSTNSAKNSFPHWAKYISTITNDRLSGRIIFDLGDHLREIFNASSQGNTRVGENTNSSVSAGGAAWESLVCWYLNLCLIGSNVVVIKSKKDLLPRFITDAIAVKYNNFKSNTEADLIYIAFPKVQDWPEKGEKELFSTYFDRVLSIVFSMKDISIGVIQTKTNWNDNAQIPMLWDMVYSAKGFGRNVTVGSKGRSIESFASFTYSFVTVPSQKDIDKNYKVTSTSVNRVRNISGGNYWGLPTKDGVADSLNEFIGRNLSDYIPEADLIGWLDKQVALLETDYSYFGLQKEHSKYLIQS
;
A
#
# COMPACT_ATOMS: atom_id res chain seq x y z
N MET A 1 11.49 13.44 -10.23
CA MET A 1 10.29 13.84 -9.45
C MET A 1 9.61 12.65 -8.76
N ILE A 2 9.10 11.66 -9.51
CA ILE A 2 8.36 10.51 -8.93
C ILE A 2 9.21 9.72 -7.92
N GLU A 3 10.49 9.47 -8.21
CA GLU A 3 11.39 8.79 -7.27
C GLU A 3 11.55 9.54 -5.94
N SER A 4 11.68 10.87 -5.99
CA SER A 4 11.74 11.71 -4.78
C SER A 4 10.45 11.61 -3.97
N TYR A 5 9.29 11.48 -4.64
CA TYR A 5 8.01 11.27 -3.98
C TYR A 5 7.91 9.88 -3.34
N ARG A 6 8.38 8.84 -4.04
CA ARG A 6 8.48 7.47 -3.50
C ARG A 6 9.34 7.41 -2.26
N LYS A 7 10.54 8.01 -2.31
CA LYS A 7 11.42 8.13 -1.16
C LYS A 7 10.71 8.76 0.04
N ALA A 8 10.04 9.90 -0.16
CA ALA A 8 9.31 10.57 0.91
C ALA A 8 8.14 9.72 1.46
N ALA A 9 7.47 8.95 0.60
CA ALA A 9 6.40 8.04 1.00
C ALA A 9 6.91 6.88 1.86
N VAL A 10 7.99 6.22 1.42
CA VAL A 10 8.63 5.11 2.14
C VAL A 10 9.21 5.61 3.46
N GLU A 11 9.98 6.70 3.45
CA GLU A 11 10.54 7.27 4.69
C GLU A 11 9.43 7.68 5.66
N SER A 12 8.34 8.29 5.18
CA SER A 12 7.22 8.63 6.05
C SER A 12 6.54 7.39 6.64
N ALA A 13 6.38 6.31 5.87
CA ALA A 13 5.81 5.06 6.38
C ALA A 13 6.72 4.40 7.43
N MET A 14 8.02 4.40 7.16
CA MET A 14 9.03 3.80 8.01
C MET A 14 9.40 4.67 9.22
N SER A 15 9.01 5.94 9.24
CA SER A 15 9.26 6.86 10.35
C SER A 15 8.34 6.67 11.56
N THR A 16 7.27 5.87 11.43
CA THR A 16 6.34 5.58 12.54
C THR A 16 7.04 4.78 13.65
N ASN A 17 6.64 4.99 14.91
CA ASN A 17 7.21 4.24 16.04
C ASN A 17 7.07 2.72 15.85
N SER A 18 5.93 2.28 15.32
CA SER A 18 5.71 0.88 14.97
C SER A 18 6.76 0.38 13.97
N ALA A 19 6.89 1.04 12.82
CA ALA A 19 7.81 0.61 11.76
C ALA A 19 9.28 0.71 12.19
N LYS A 20 9.70 1.78 12.87
CA LYS A 20 11.09 1.94 13.36
C LYS A 20 11.51 0.79 14.27
N ASN A 21 10.63 0.39 15.18
CA ASN A 21 10.91 -0.69 16.12
C ASN A 21 10.87 -2.07 15.45
N SER A 22 10.06 -2.23 14.40
CA SER A 22 9.91 -3.53 13.73
C SER A 22 10.92 -3.78 12.61
N PHE A 23 11.33 -2.75 11.87
CA PHE A 23 12.14 -2.91 10.67
C PHE A 23 13.50 -3.59 10.89
N PRO A 24 14.24 -3.36 11.99
CA PRO A 24 15.47 -4.12 12.25
C PRO A 24 15.25 -5.63 12.28
N HIS A 25 14.11 -6.09 12.78
CA HIS A 25 13.75 -7.50 12.79
C HIS A 25 13.34 -7.98 11.39
N TRP A 26 12.55 -7.18 10.67
CA TRP A 26 12.14 -7.48 9.30
C TRP A 26 13.33 -7.59 8.36
N ALA A 27 14.24 -6.61 8.39
CA ALA A 27 15.45 -6.59 7.58
C ALA A 27 16.35 -7.80 7.86
N LYS A 28 16.52 -8.17 9.14
CA LYS A 28 17.27 -9.38 9.53
C LYS A 28 16.61 -10.66 8.99
N TYR A 29 15.28 -10.76 9.08
CA TYR A 29 14.54 -11.90 8.57
C TYR A 29 14.63 -11.98 7.04
N ILE A 30 14.47 -10.85 6.34
CA ILE A 30 14.65 -10.74 4.88
C ILE A 30 16.06 -11.18 4.49
N SER A 31 17.10 -10.64 5.13
CA SER A 31 18.50 -11.06 4.93
C SER A 31 18.66 -12.59 5.07
N THR A 32 18.04 -13.18 6.10
CA THR A 32 18.08 -14.63 6.34
C THR A 32 17.41 -15.44 5.22
N ILE A 33 16.18 -15.09 4.80
CA ILE A 33 15.47 -15.86 3.77
C ILE A 33 16.04 -15.65 2.36
N THR A 34 16.75 -14.54 2.16
CA THR A 34 17.39 -14.20 0.87
C THR A 34 18.86 -14.58 0.79
N ASN A 35 19.47 -15.04 1.88
CA ASN A 35 20.91 -15.25 2.02
C ASN A 35 21.74 -14.03 1.59
N ASP A 36 21.28 -12.83 1.95
CA ASP A 36 21.87 -11.53 1.58
C ASP A 36 22.03 -11.30 0.06
N ARG A 37 21.25 -12.00 -0.75
CA ARG A 37 21.22 -11.86 -2.20
C ARG A 37 19.85 -11.38 -2.62
N LEU A 38 19.79 -10.20 -3.22
CA LEU A 38 18.57 -9.67 -3.81
C LEU A 38 18.59 -9.89 -5.32
N SER A 39 17.43 -10.21 -5.87
CA SER A 39 17.12 -10.27 -7.29
C SER A 39 15.66 -9.82 -7.45
N GLY A 40 15.24 -9.54 -8.67
CA GLY A 40 13.85 -9.20 -8.97
C GLY A 40 12.90 -10.32 -8.55
N ARG A 41 13.28 -11.58 -8.77
CA ARG A 41 12.50 -12.74 -8.32
C ARG A 41 12.38 -12.78 -6.80
N ILE A 42 13.49 -12.55 -6.09
CA ILE A 42 13.50 -12.56 -4.63
C ILE A 42 12.63 -11.43 -4.07
N ILE A 43 12.72 -10.22 -4.62
CA ILE A 43 11.86 -9.09 -4.21
C ILE A 43 10.39 -9.43 -4.45
N PHE A 44 10.06 -9.97 -5.62
CA PHE A 44 8.70 -10.39 -5.94
C PHE A 44 8.20 -11.42 -4.91
N ASP A 45 8.98 -12.48 -4.66
CA ASP A 45 8.62 -13.57 -3.74
C ASP A 45 8.53 -13.14 -2.27
N LEU A 46 9.07 -11.97 -1.86
CA LEU A 46 8.85 -11.45 -0.50
C LEU A 46 7.36 -11.31 -0.16
N GLY A 47 6.49 -11.10 -1.16
CA GLY A 47 5.03 -11.03 -0.99
C GLY A 47 4.45 -12.27 -0.32
N ASP A 48 4.98 -13.44 -0.65
CA ASP A 48 4.58 -14.74 -0.10
C ASP A 48 5.02 -14.91 1.37
N HIS A 49 5.98 -14.10 1.82
CA HIS A 49 6.63 -14.20 3.12
C HIS A 49 6.33 -13.01 4.04
N LEU A 50 5.45 -12.09 3.64
CA LEU A 50 5.19 -10.87 4.42
C LEU A 50 4.60 -11.15 5.79
N ARG A 51 3.86 -12.25 5.97
CA ARG A 51 3.36 -12.68 7.28
C ARG A 51 4.50 -13.07 8.20
N GLU A 52 5.45 -13.87 7.73
CA GLU A 52 6.61 -14.29 8.50
C GLU A 52 7.52 -13.11 8.81
N ILE A 53 7.76 -12.23 7.83
CA ILE A 53 8.48 -10.98 8.01
C ILE A 53 7.79 -10.15 9.10
N PHE A 54 6.49 -9.91 8.98
CA PHE A 54 5.71 -9.16 9.96
C PHE A 54 5.83 -9.75 11.38
N ASN A 55 5.72 -11.07 11.50
CA ASN A 55 5.81 -11.81 12.77
C ASN A 55 7.23 -11.90 13.35
N ALA A 56 8.27 -11.53 12.60
CA ALA A 56 9.64 -11.48 13.11
C ALA A 56 9.85 -10.38 14.16
N SER A 57 8.95 -9.38 14.23
CA SER A 57 8.95 -8.35 15.28
C SER A 57 7.93 -8.63 16.38
N SER A 58 8.13 -8.02 17.55
CA SER A 58 7.19 -8.12 18.68
C SER A 58 5.78 -7.60 18.36
N GLN A 59 5.65 -6.73 17.35
CA GLN A 59 4.37 -6.16 16.91
C GLN A 59 3.55 -7.11 16.04
N GLY A 60 4.20 -8.09 15.39
CA GLY A 60 3.50 -9.21 14.76
C GLY A 60 3.25 -10.39 15.72
N ASN A 61 3.93 -10.39 16.87
CA ASN A 61 3.88 -11.48 17.84
C ASN A 61 3.14 -11.06 19.13
N THR A 62 1.94 -10.47 19.00
CA THR A 62 1.07 -10.23 20.15
C THR A 62 0.77 -11.56 20.85
N ARG A 63 1.38 -11.77 22.02
CA ARG A 63 1.10 -12.93 22.85
C ARG A 63 -0.38 -12.95 23.19
N VAL A 64 -1.03 -14.08 22.96
CA VAL A 64 -2.42 -14.33 23.36
C VAL A 64 -2.51 -14.08 24.88
N GLY A 65 -3.05 -12.92 25.28
CA GLY A 65 -3.14 -12.47 26.66
C GLY A 65 -2.72 -11.00 26.91
N GLU A 66 -1.97 -10.38 26.01
CA GLU A 66 -1.53 -8.96 26.09
C GLU A 66 -2.29 -8.05 25.09
N ASN A 67 -3.57 -8.37 24.85
CA ASN A 67 -4.44 -7.63 23.95
C ASN A 67 -4.91 -6.31 24.60
N THR A 68 -4.00 -5.35 24.73
CA THR A 68 -4.38 -3.96 25.01
C THR A 68 -4.74 -3.27 23.68
N ASN A 69 -5.67 -2.31 23.70
CA ASN A 69 -6.04 -1.57 22.48
C ASN A 69 -4.83 -0.90 21.79
N SER A 70 -3.78 -0.57 22.55
CA SER A 70 -2.53 -0.01 22.04
C SER A 70 -1.69 -1.03 21.26
N SER A 71 -1.63 -2.31 21.66
CA SER A 71 -0.86 -3.33 20.94
C SER A 71 -1.51 -3.68 19.59
N VAL A 72 -2.85 -3.74 19.54
CA VAL A 72 -3.62 -3.96 18.30
C VAL A 72 -3.44 -2.80 17.31
N SER A 73 -3.51 -1.55 17.79
CA SER A 73 -3.29 -0.36 16.96
C SER A 73 -1.85 -0.28 16.44
N ALA A 74 -0.86 -0.61 17.28
CA ALA A 74 0.55 -0.63 16.88
C ALA A 74 0.83 -1.68 15.80
N GLY A 75 0.24 -2.88 15.90
CA GLY A 75 0.34 -3.93 14.89
C GLY A 75 -0.30 -3.54 13.55
N GLY A 76 -1.45 -2.87 13.59
CA GLY A 76 -2.09 -2.32 12.38
C GLY A 76 -1.19 -1.31 11.65
N ALA A 77 -0.65 -0.34 12.39
CA ALA A 77 0.25 0.67 11.82
C ALA A 77 1.57 0.06 11.27
N ALA A 78 2.09 -0.99 11.93
CA ALA A 78 3.23 -1.75 11.45
C ALA A 78 2.94 -2.46 10.13
N TRP A 79 1.81 -3.19 10.05
CA TRP A 79 1.41 -3.92 8.86
C TRP A 79 1.21 -2.98 7.66
N GLU A 80 0.50 -1.89 7.88
CA GLU A 80 0.29 -0.86 6.86
C GLU A 80 1.63 -0.29 6.34
N SER A 81 2.60 -0.09 7.23
CA SER A 81 3.92 0.42 6.85
C SER A 81 4.74 -0.62 6.07
N LEU A 82 4.65 -1.90 6.45
CA LEU A 82 5.29 -3.00 5.72
C LEU A 82 4.70 -3.17 4.31
N VAL A 83 3.37 -3.11 4.17
CA VAL A 83 2.68 -3.17 2.87
C VAL A 83 3.09 -1.98 2.00
N CYS A 84 3.11 -0.76 2.55
CA CYS A 84 3.57 0.44 1.84
C CYS A 84 5.02 0.30 1.35
N TRP A 85 5.91 -0.20 2.22
CA TRP A 85 7.32 -0.44 1.89
C TRP A 85 7.46 -1.48 0.77
N TYR A 86 6.80 -2.63 0.89
CA TYR A 86 6.90 -3.72 -0.08
C TYR A 86 6.37 -3.32 -1.45
N LEU A 87 5.18 -2.70 -1.52
CA LEU A 87 4.62 -2.30 -2.81
C LEU A 87 5.50 -1.25 -3.51
N ASN A 88 6.06 -0.28 -2.76
CA ASN A 88 7.01 0.67 -3.35
C ASN A 88 8.32 0.00 -3.79
N LEU A 89 8.78 -1.05 -3.10
CA LEU A 89 9.95 -1.83 -3.50
C LEU A 89 9.69 -2.55 -4.84
N CYS A 90 8.50 -3.12 -5.03
CA CYS A 90 8.09 -3.72 -6.31
C CYS A 90 7.89 -2.68 -7.42
N LEU A 91 7.63 -1.42 -7.07
CA LEU A 91 7.33 -0.32 -8.00
C LEU A 91 8.50 0.63 -8.22
N ILE A 92 9.72 0.26 -7.81
CA ILE A 92 10.92 1.09 -8.01
C ILE A 92 11.05 1.51 -9.47
N GLY A 93 11.41 2.76 -9.70
CA GLY A 93 11.63 3.30 -11.04
C GLY A 93 10.38 3.42 -11.93
N SER A 94 9.21 2.94 -11.48
CA SER A 94 7.94 3.14 -12.17
C SER A 94 7.39 4.56 -11.95
N ASN A 95 6.31 4.89 -12.65
CA ASN A 95 5.50 6.08 -12.45
C ASN A 95 4.41 5.90 -11.37
N VAL A 96 4.46 4.83 -10.58
CA VAL A 96 3.51 4.55 -9.50
C VAL A 96 4.19 4.71 -8.14
N VAL A 97 3.46 5.33 -7.21
CA VAL A 97 3.86 5.47 -5.81
C VAL A 97 2.71 5.06 -4.90
N VAL A 98 3.00 4.23 -3.89
CA VAL A 98 2.05 3.91 -2.81
C VAL A 98 2.36 4.79 -1.61
N ILE A 99 1.33 5.42 -1.04
CA ILE A 99 1.49 6.32 0.10
C ILE A 99 0.55 5.93 1.23
N LYS A 100 1.00 6.12 2.48
CA LYS A 100 0.08 6.26 3.61
C LYS A 100 -0.67 7.58 3.50
N SER A 101 -1.95 7.61 3.85
CA SER A 101 -2.75 8.84 3.80
C SER A 101 -2.22 9.89 4.78
N LYS A 102 -1.41 10.83 4.27
CA LYS A 102 -0.79 11.92 5.03
C LYS A 102 -0.92 13.23 4.25
N LYS A 103 -1.27 14.31 4.96
CA LYS A 103 -1.52 15.65 4.39
C LYS A 103 -0.37 16.18 3.52
N ASP A 104 0.87 15.83 3.86
CA ASP A 104 2.06 16.32 3.16
C ASP A 104 2.31 15.59 1.83
N LEU A 105 1.76 14.38 1.69
CA LEU A 105 1.96 13.50 0.54
C LEU A 105 0.73 13.44 -0.36
N LEU A 106 -0.47 13.38 0.20
CA LEU A 106 -1.71 13.13 -0.54
C LEU A 106 -2.29 14.43 -1.13
N PRO A 107 -2.34 14.58 -2.47
CA PRO A 107 -2.86 15.79 -3.12
C PRO A 107 -4.35 16.01 -2.86
N ARG A 108 -4.79 17.27 -2.83
CA ARG A 108 -6.20 17.58 -2.53
C ARG A 108 -7.15 17.05 -3.57
N PHE A 109 -6.76 17.05 -4.85
CA PHE A 109 -7.62 16.50 -5.92
C PHE A 109 -7.96 15.03 -5.70
N ILE A 110 -7.09 14.25 -5.05
CA ILE A 110 -7.37 12.87 -4.65
C ILE A 110 -8.25 12.84 -3.41
N THR A 111 -7.90 13.59 -2.35
CA THR A 111 -8.71 13.62 -1.11
C THR A 111 -10.15 14.09 -1.34
N ASP A 112 -10.35 14.98 -2.31
CA ASP A 112 -11.67 15.50 -2.67
C ASP A 112 -12.45 14.46 -3.45
N ALA A 113 -11.79 13.70 -4.34
CA ALA A 113 -12.41 12.69 -5.20
C ALA A 113 -12.80 11.40 -4.46
N ILE A 114 -12.00 10.95 -3.49
CA ILE A 114 -12.34 9.77 -2.68
C ILE A 114 -13.28 10.10 -1.51
N ALA A 115 -13.52 11.38 -1.22
CA ALA A 115 -14.35 11.80 -0.10
C ALA A 115 -15.76 11.19 -0.18
N VAL A 116 -16.23 10.56 0.90
CA VAL A 116 -17.62 10.11 0.99
C VAL A 116 -18.39 11.00 1.96
N LYS A 117 -19.54 11.48 1.53
CA LYS A 117 -20.41 12.36 2.33
C LYS A 117 -21.75 11.69 2.59
N TYR A 118 -22.25 11.88 3.80
CA TYR A 118 -23.60 11.53 4.23
C TYR A 118 -24.31 12.83 4.61
N ASN A 119 -25.25 13.30 3.79
CA ASN A 119 -25.80 14.67 3.87
C ASN A 119 -24.66 15.71 3.85
N ASN A 120 -24.57 16.54 4.91
CA ASN A 120 -23.55 17.56 5.09
C ASN A 120 -22.34 17.07 5.91
N PHE A 121 -22.32 15.79 6.32
CA PHE A 121 -21.21 15.21 7.06
C PHE A 121 -20.23 14.52 6.10
N LYS A 122 -18.98 15.00 6.06
CA LYS A 122 -17.89 14.27 5.39
C LYS A 122 -17.50 13.11 6.29
N SER A 123 -17.74 11.88 5.84
CA SER A 123 -17.19 10.72 6.51
C SER A 123 -15.69 10.65 6.22
N ASN A 124 -14.93 10.30 7.25
CA ASN A 124 -13.52 10.00 7.06
C ASN A 124 -13.45 8.75 6.17
N THR A 125 -12.89 8.90 4.98
CA THR A 125 -12.59 7.78 4.10
C THR A 125 -11.56 6.91 4.80
N GLU A 126 -11.85 5.63 5.05
CA GLU A 126 -10.86 4.67 5.54
C GLU A 126 -9.95 4.27 4.37
N ALA A 127 -9.04 5.15 3.99
CA ALA A 127 -7.96 4.83 3.07
C ALA A 127 -6.67 4.75 3.88
N ASP A 128 -6.24 3.53 4.20
CA ASP A 128 -4.95 3.31 4.87
C ASP A 128 -3.83 3.71 3.89
N LEU A 129 -3.82 3.06 2.73
CA LEU A 129 -2.87 3.28 1.65
C LEU A 129 -3.57 3.70 0.36
N ILE A 130 -2.89 4.50 -0.45
CA ILE A 130 -3.34 4.90 -1.78
C ILE A 130 -2.18 4.73 -2.74
N TYR A 131 -2.40 4.00 -3.84
CA TYR A 131 -1.47 4.08 -4.98
C TYR A 131 -1.91 5.21 -5.91
N ILE A 132 -0.92 5.89 -6.49
CA ILE A 132 -1.10 6.92 -7.50
C ILE A 132 -0.17 6.58 -8.66
N ALA A 133 -0.76 6.25 -9.80
CA ALA A 133 -0.05 5.99 -11.04
C ALA A 133 -0.14 7.24 -11.92
N PHE A 134 0.99 7.95 -12.04
CA PHE A 134 1.08 9.16 -12.84
C PHE A 134 1.28 8.82 -14.31
N PRO A 135 0.88 9.67 -15.26
CA PRO A 135 1.25 9.47 -16.66
C PRO A 135 2.77 9.61 -16.85
N LYS A 136 3.28 9.07 -17.96
CA LYS A 136 4.65 9.36 -18.39
C LYS A 136 4.71 10.84 -18.82
N VAL A 137 5.53 11.60 -18.12
CA VAL A 137 5.74 13.03 -18.34
C VAL A 137 7.18 13.23 -18.75
N GLN A 138 7.42 14.04 -19.78
CA GLN A 138 8.77 14.36 -20.26
C GLN A 138 9.53 15.20 -19.24
N ASP A 139 8.96 16.35 -18.85
CA ASP A 139 9.58 17.30 -17.93
C ASP A 139 8.64 17.66 -16.79
N TRP A 140 9.14 17.45 -15.56
CA TRP A 140 8.44 17.87 -14.35
C TRP A 140 8.86 19.29 -13.98
N PRO A 141 7.91 20.22 -13.73
CA PRO A 141 8.23 21.52 -13.17
C PRO A 141 9.06 21.38 -11.90
N GLU A 142 9.95 22.33 -11.66
CA GLU A 142 10.72 22.32 -10.42
C GLU A 142 9.79 22.42 -9.21
N LYS A 143 10.09 21.59 -8.20
CA LYS A 143 9.40 21.62 -6.92
C LYS A 143 10.15 22.57 -6.00
N GLY A 144 9.44 23.50 -5.37
CA GLY A 144 10.06 24.38 -4.38
C GLY A 144 10.67 23.59 -3.22
N GLU A 145 11.80 24.06 -2.69
CA GLU A 145 12.56 23.38 -1.63
C GLU A 145 11.66 23.01 -0.43
N LYS A 146 10.83 23.96 0.03
CA LYS A 146 9.89 23.78 1.15
C LYS A 146 8.47 23.39 0.73
N GLU A 147 8.23 23.20 -0.56
CA GLU A 147 6.89 22.84 -1.06
C GLU A 147 6.54 21.42 -0.61
N LEU A 148 5.33 21.17 -0.14
CA LEU A 148 4.86 19.82 0.17
C LEU A 148 4.53 19.08 -1.13
N PHE A 149 4.71 17.76 -1.18
CA PHE A 149 4.34 16.98 -2.37
C PHE A 149 2.86 17.09 -2.71
N SER A 150 1.99 17.13 -1.69
CA SER A 150 0.56 17.36 -1.90
C SER A 150 0.25 18.69 -2.60
N THR A 151 0.97 19.75 -2.22
CA THR A 151 0.82 21.08 -2.83
C THR A 151 1.43 21.13 -4.22
N TYR A 152 2.59 20.50 -4.40
CA TYR A 152 3.25 20.38 -5.69
C TYR A 152 2.35 19.70 -6.73
N PHE A 153 1.81 18.51 -6.43
CA PHE A 153 0.95 17.79 -7.35
C PHE A 153 -0.39 18.49 -7.61
N ASP A 154 -0.95 19.19 -6.62
CA ASP A 154 -2.11 20.06 -6.85
C ASP A 154 -1.78 21.20 -7.83
N ARG A 155 -0.58 21.78 -7.73
CA ARG A 155 -0.13 22.89 -8.58
C ARG A 155 0.14 22.46 -10.01
N VAL A 156 0.76 21.29 -10.21
CA VAL A 156 1.10 20.80 -11.56
C VAL A 156 -0.05 20.09 -12.25
N LEU A 157 -1.15 19.80 -11.53
CA LEU A 157 -2.41 19.37 -12.13
C LEU A 157 -2.89 20.44 -13.12
N SER A 158 -3.32 20.00 -14.30
CA SER A 158 -3.72 20.81 -15.47
C SER A 158 -2.59 21.59 -16.15
N ILE A 159 -1.36 21.54 -15.64
CA ILE A 159 -0.16 22.06 -16.32
C ILE A 159 0.55 20.91 -17.06
N VAL A 160 0.71 19.79 -16.35
CA VAL A 160 1.54 18.66 -16.77
C VAL A 160 0.71 17.42 -17.10
N PHE A 161 -0.40 17.25 -16.39
CA PHE A 161 -1.34 16.15 -16.57
C PHE A 161 -2.72 16.56 -16.06
N SER A 162 -3.76 15.83 -16.47
CA SER A 162 -5.12 15.93 -15.94
C SER A 162 -5.44 14.76 -15.00
N MET A 163 -6.55 14.84 -14.27
CA MET A 163 -7.01 13.70 -13.45
C MET A 163 -7.26 12.44 -14.30
N LYS A 164 -7.72 12.61 -15.55
CA LYS A 164 -8.02 11.50 -16.47
C LYS A 164 -6.78 10.75 -16.95
N ASP A 165 -5.59 11.27 -16.67
CA ASP A 165 -4.31 10.63 -17.00
C ASP A 165 -3.73 9.85 -15.81
N ILE A 166 -4.39 9.93 -14.64
CA ILE A 166 -3.94 9.28 -13.40
C ILE A 166 -4.86 8.12 -13.08
N SER A 167 -4.28 6.96 -12.76
CA SER A 167 -5.00 5.90 -12.06
C SER A 167 -4.70 5.96 -10.56
N ILE A 168 -5.73 5.73 -9.76
CA ILE A 168 -5.59 5.62 -8.31
C ILE A 168 -6.20 4.33 -7.81
N GLY A 169 -5.80 3.91 -6.62
CA GLY A 169 -6.57 2.92 -5.90
C GLY A 169 -6.33 2.97 -4.41
N VAL A 170 -7.39 2.67 -3.67
CA VAL A 170 -7.37 2.58 -2.22
C VAL A 170 -7.00 1.16 -1.83
N ILE A 171 -6.09 1.02 -0.89
CA ILE A 171 -5.67 -0.27 -0.35
C ILE A 171 -5.95 -0.25 1.16
N GLN A 172 -6.96 -1.00 1.57
CA GLN A 172 -7.27 -1.20 2.98
C GLN A 172 -6.44 -2.33 3.53
N THR A 173 -5.77 -2.07 4.65
CA THR A 173 -4.96 -3.05 5.37
C THR A 173 -5.66 -3.46 6.67
N LYS A 174 -5.64 -4.75 7.01
CA LYS A 174 -6.08 -5.23 8.33
C LYS A 174 -5.17 -6.35 8.82
N THR A 175 -5.03 -6.48 10.14
CA THR A 175 -4.21 -7.55 10.76
C THR A 175 -5.01 -8.82 11.06
N ASN A 176 -6.27 -8.88 10.64
CA ASN A 176 -7.11 -10.07 10.69
C ASN A 176 -8.29 -9.93 9.72
N TRP A 177 -8.90 -11.07 9.40
CA TRP A 177 -9.97 -11.14 8.41
C TRP A 177 -11.39 -11.11 8.99
N ASN A 178 -11.59 -11.63 10.20
CA ASN A 178 -12.88 -12.08 10.73
C ASN A 178 -14.04 -11.07 10.56
N ASP A 179 -14.25 -10.18 11.53
CA ASP A 179 -15.28 -9.15 11.44
C ASP A 179 -14.81 -7.97 10.57
N ASN A 180 -13.50 -7.84 10.41
CA ASN A 180 -12.87 -6.76 9.66
C ASN A 180 -13.10 -6.85 8.15
N ALA A 181 -13.43 -8.02 7.59
CA ALA A 181 -13.75 -8.20 6.16
C ALA A 181 -15.00 -7.41 5.70
N GLN A 182 -15.91 -7.07 6.62
CA GLN A 182 -17.13 -6.32 6.29
C GLN A 182 -16.82 -4.90 5.84
N ILE A 183 -15.80 -4.28 6.43
CA ILE A 183 -15.45 -2.89 6.18
C ILE A 183 -14.91 -2.70 4.75
N PRO A 184 -13.91 -3.47 4.27
CA PRO A 184 -13.46 -3.42 2.88
C PRO A 184 -14.60 -3.68 1.88
N MET A 185 -15.44 -4.69 2.16
CA MET A 185 -16.59 -5.00 1.30
C MET A 185 -17.54 -3.81 1.18
N LEU A 186 -17.89 -3.18 2.31
CA LEU A 186 -18.78 -2.03 2.34
C LEU A 186 -18.20 -0.85 1.55
N TRP A 187 -16.92 -0.54 1.73
CA TRP A 187 -16.28 0.57 1.04
C TRP A 187 -16.15 0.33 -0.46
N ASP A 188 -15.79 -0.88 -0.88
CA ASP A 188 -15.77 -1.25 -2.31
C ASP A 188 -17.17 -1.10 -2.94
N MET A 189 -18.24 -1.51 -2.23
CA MET A 189 -19.62 -1.26 -2.65
C MET A 189 -19.95 0.24 -2.71
N VAL A 190 -19.47 1.03 -1.75
CA VAL A 190 -19.74 2.47 -1.72
C VAL A 190 -19.09 3.17 -2.90
N TYR A 191 -17.83 2.86 -3.22
CA TYR A 191 -17.14 3.42 -4.38
C TYR A 191 -17.72 2.90 -5.71
N SER A 192 -18.20 1.65 -5.76
CA SER A 192 -18.76 1.07 -6.98
C SER A 192 -20.21 1.48 -7.26
N ALA A 193 -20.89 2.11 -6.31
CA ALA A 193 -22.29 2.48 -6.46
C ALA A 193 -22.48 3.62 -7.46
N LYS A 194 -23.30 3.40 -8.50
CA LYS A 194 -23.68 4.43 -9.50
C LYS A 194 -24.69 5.47 -8.97
N GLY A 195 -24.76 5.64 -7.66
CA GLY A 195 -25.73 6.45 -6.96
C GLY A 195 -26.35 5.72 -5.78
N PHE A 196 -26.77 6.50 -4.78
CA PHE A 196 -27.47 5.99 -3.60
C PHE A 196 -28.89 6.56 -3.59
N GLY A 197 -29.88 5.76 -3.20
CA GLY A 197 -31.25 6.24 -3.00
C GLY A 197 -31.43 7.20 -1.81
N ARG A 198 -30.32 7.66 -1.21
CA ARG A 198 -30.22 8.58 -0.07
C ARG A 198 -29.13 9.61 -0.37
N ASN A 199 -29.02 10.65 0.44
CA ASN A 199 -28.00 11.71 0.33
C ASN A 199 -26.57 11.21 0.67
N VAL A 200 -26.12 10.14 0.03
CA VAL A 200 -24.74 9.66 0.08
C VAL A 200 -24.10 10.00 -1.25
N THR A 201 -22.95 10.65 -1.21
CA THR A 201 -22.20 11.00 -2.42
C THR A 201 -20.74 10.63 -2.26
N VAL A 202 -20.16 10.14 -3.35
CA VAL A 202 -18.72 9.93 -3.50
C VAL A 202 -18.17 11.12 -4.29
N GLY A 203 -17.08 11.69 -3.80
CA GLY A 203 -16.49 12.90 -4.33
C GLY A 203 -16.95 14.18 -3.65
N SER A 204 -16.23 15.26 -3.94
CA SER A 204 -16.49 16.59 -3.43
C SER A 204 -15.82 17.65 -4.30
N LYS A 205 -16.32 18.89 -4.23
CA LYS A 205 -15.80 20.03 -5.00
C LYS A 205 -15.70 19.75 -6.52
N GLY A 206 -16.68 19.04 -7.07
CA GLY A 206 -16.73 18.70 -8.50
C GLY A 206 -15.73 17.61 -8.94
N ARG A 207 -15.09 16.91 -7.99
CA ARG A 207 -14.19 15.79 -8.26
C ARG A 207 -14.78 14.52 -7.67
N SER A 208 -14.63 13.43 -8.40
CA SER A 208 -15.04 12.09 -7.97
C SER A 208 -14.07 11.05 -8.50
N ILE A 209 -14.22 9.79 -8.08
CA ILE A 209 -13.35 8.70 -8.53
C ILE A 209 -13.44 8.48 -10.06
N GLU A 210 -14.57 8.83 -10.68
CA GLU A 210 -14.80 8.77 -12.13
C GLU A 210 -14.05 9.85 -12.90
N SER A 211 -13.43 10.80 -12.20
CA SER A 211 -12.56 11.82 -12.81
C SER A 211 -11.17 11.27 -13.16
N PHE A 212 -10.82 10.08 -12.67
CA PHE A 212 -9.53 9.41 -12.91
C PHE A 212 -9.58 8.48 -14.12
N ALA A 213 -8.40 8.08 -14.63
CA ALA A 213 -8.26 7.08 -15.67
C ALA A 213 -8.85 5.73 -15.24
N SER A 214 -8.55 5.34 -14.00
CA SER A 214 -9.18 4.20 -13.33
C SER A 214 -9.12 4.36 -11.81
N PHE A 215 -10.05 3.66 -11.14
CA PHE A 215 -10.12 3.55 -9.69
C PHE A 215 -10.24 2.07 -9.31
N THR A 216 -9.49 1.64 -8.30
CA THR A 216 -9.69 0.34 -7.66
C THR A 216 -9.75 0.47 -6.15
N TYR A 217 -10.41 -0.46 -5.50
CA TYR A 217 -10.34 -0.65 -4.05
C TYR A 217 -9.79 -2.05 -3.79
N SER A 218 -8.79 -2.18 -2.92
CA SER A 218 -8.13 -3.46 -2.63
C SER A 218 -8.13 -3.72 -1.14
N PHE A 219 -8.06 -5.00 -0.78
CA PHE A 219 -7.93 -5.43 0.61
C PHE A 219 -6.67 -6.27 0.79
N VAL A 220 -5.87 -5.95 1.82
CA VAL A 220 -4.59 -6.61 2.11
C VAL A 220 -4.53 -6.99 3.59
N THR A 221 -4.45 -8.28 3.88
CA THR A 221 -4.46 -8.78 5.26
C THR A 221 -3.20 -9.52 5.65
N VAL A 222 -2.80 -9.40 6.92
CA VAL A 222 -1.89 -10.38 7.53
C VAL A 222 -2.71 -11.29 8.42
N PRO A 223 -2.92 -12.56 8.06
CA PRO A 223 -3.72 -13.44 8.90
C PRO A 223 -2.88 -13.86 10.11
N SER A 224 -3.14 -13.22 11.25
CA SER A 224 -2.44 -13.42 12.53
C SER A 224 -2.80 -14.72 13.26
N GLN A 225 -3.81 -15.44 12.78
CA GLN A 225 -4.26 -16.70 13.37
C GLN A 225 -3.23 -17.83 13.17
N LYS A 226 -3.14 -18.73 14.16
CA LYS A 226 -2.20 -19.85 14.12
C LYS A 226 -2.55 -20.88 13.04
N ASP A 227 -3.82 -21.26 12.94
CA ASP A 227 -4.29 -22.32 12.04
C ASP A 227 -5.04 -21.71 10.84
N ILE A 228 -4.27 -21.30 9.83
CA ILE A 228 -4.80 -20.59 8.65
C ILE A 228 -5.81 -21.45 7.90
N ASP A 229 -5.51 -22.73 7.68
CA ASP A 229 -6.34 -23.62 6.88
C ASP A 229 -7.67 -23.96 7.54
N LYS A 230 -7.69 -24.04 8.87
CA LYS A 230 -8.94 -24.24 9.61
C LYS A 230 -9.80 -22.97 9.64
N ASN A 231 -9.17 -21.80 9.76
CA ASN A 231 -9.89 -20.52 9.93
C ASN A 231 -10.37 -19.94 8.58
N TYR A 232 -9.60 -20.14 7.51
CA TYR A 232 -9.84 -19.51 6.21
C TYR A 232 -9.98 -20.56 5.11
N LYS A 233 -11.25 -20.94 4.89
CA LYS A 233 -11.70 -21.83 3.83
C LYS A 233 -12.42 -21.03 2.76
N VAL A 234 -12.52 -21.58 1.56
CA VAL A 234 -13.28 -21.03 0.43
C VAL A 234 -14.74 -20.72 0.80
N THR A 235 -15.30 -21.44 1.78
CA THR A 235 -16.66 -21.26 2.30
C THR A 235 -16.78 -20.28 3.46
N SER A 236 -15.67 -19.81 4.04
CA SER A 236 -15.70 -18.88 5.17
C SER A 236 -16.35 -17.55 4.77
N THR A 237 -17.23 -17.03 5.62
CA THR A 237 -17.93 -15.76 5.37
C THR A 237 -16.96 -14.60 5.17
N SER A 238 -15.86 -14.52 5.93
CA SER A 238 -14.84 -13.48 5.77
C SER A 238 -14.20 -13.50 4.39
N VAL A 239 -13.93 -14.70 3.85
CA VAL A 239 -13.38 -14.90 2.50
C VAL A 239 -14.39 -14.46 1.43
N ASN A 240 -15.64 -14.93 1.54
CA ASN A 240 -16.68 -14.60 0.56
C ASN A 240 -17.02 -13.10 0.51
N ARG A 241 -16.90 -12.37 1.63
CA ARG A 241 -17.13 -10.91 1.69
C ARG A 241 -16.15 -10.12 0.83
N VAL A 242 -14.90 -10.56 0.74
CA VAL A 242 -13.84 -9.81 0.04
C VAL A 242 -13.46 -10.40 -1.32
N ARG A 243 -14.05 -11.55 -1.70
CA ARG A 243 -13.73 -12.27 -2.94
C ARG A 243 -13.85 -11.40 -4.20
N ASN A 244 -14.84 -10.51 -4.23
CA ASN A 244 -15.19 -9.72 -5.40
C ASN A 244 -14.78 -8.24 -5.28
N ILE A 245 -13.85 -7.92 -4.37
CA ILE A 245 -13.32 -6.56 -4.27
C ILE A 245 -12.64 -6.17 -5.58
N SER A 246 -12.95 -4.96 -6.09
CA SER A 246 -12.57 -4.51 -7.43
C SER A 246 -11.08 -4.66 -7.75
N GLY A 247 -10.21 -4.17 -6.87
CA GLY A 247 -8.75 -4.28 -6.96
C GLY A 247 -8.16 -5.60 -6.43
N GLY A 248 -8.99 -6.47 -5.87
CA GLY A 248 -8.61 -7.79 -5.37
C GLY A 248 -8.42 -7.87 -3.85
N ASN A 249 -8.26 -9.11 -3.39
CA ASN A 249 -8.08 -9.48 -2.00
C ASN A 249 -6.77 -10.26 -1.85
N TYR A 250 -5.85 -9.68 -1.08
CA TYR A 250 -4.50 -10.16 -0.96
C TYR A 250 -4.11 -10.42 0.50
N TRP A 251 -3.07 -11.20 0.68
CA TRP A 251 -2.48 -11.44 1.99
C TRP A 251 -0.97 -11.61 1.95
N GLY A 252 -0.33 -11.62 3.13
CA GLY A 252 1.11 -11.86 3.27
C GLY A 252 1.52 -13.33 3.26
N LEU A 253 0.80 -14.19 2.53
CA LEU A 253 1.02 -15.63 2.41
C LEU A 253 1.01 -16.00 0.91
N PRO A 254 1.52 -17.18 0.52
CA PRO A 254 1.34 -17.67 -0.84
C PRO A 254 -0.13 -17.70 -1.25
N THR A 255 -0.39 -17.54 -2.54
CA THR A 255 -1.74 -17.61 -3.12
C THR A 255 -2.42 -18.92 -2.76
N LYS A 256 -3.67 -18.82 -2.32
CA LYS A 256 -4.53 -19.98 -2.04
C LYS A 256 -5.85 -19.82 -2.79
N ASP A 257 -6.04 -20.71 -3.75
CA ASP A 257 -7.20 -20.72 -4.64
C ASP A 257 -8.53 -20.58 -3.89
N GLY A 258 -9.32 -19.61 -4.34
CA GLY A 258 -10.65 -19.32 -3.77
C GLY A 258 -10.62 -18.66 -2.39
N VAL A 259 -9.45 -18.37 -1.83
CA VAL A 259 -9.24 -17.69 -0.54
C VAL A 259 -8.67 -16.30 -0.73
N ALA A 260 -7.40 -16.16 -1.09
CA ALA A 260 -6.72 -14.88 -1.31
C ALA A 260 -5.46 -15.08 -2.15
N ASP A 261 -5.10 -14.04 -2.89
CA ASP A 261 -3.86 -14.00 -3.67
C ASP A 261 -2.72 -13.49 -2.79
N SER A 262 -1.48 -13.90 -3.07
CA SER A 262 -0.31 -13.28 -2.46
C SER A 262 -0.21 -11.82 -2.89
N LEU A 263 0.32 -10.97 -2.01
CA LEU A 263 0.50 -9.55 -2.34
C LEU A 263 1.45 -9.33 -3.54
N ASN A 264 2.28 -10.32 -3.89
CA ASN A 264 3.11 -10.23 -5.10
C ASN A 264 2.29 -10.18 -6.40
N GLU A 265 1.09 -10.76 -6.43
CA GLU A 265 0.21 -10.73 -7.60
C GLU A 265 -0.48 -9.37 -7.81
N PHE A 266 -0.48 -8.51 -6.79
CA PHE A 266 -1.13 -7.20 -6.82
C PHE A 266 -0.67 -6.35 -8.01
N ILE A 267 0.64 -6.34 -8.28
CA ILE A 267 1.23 -5.51 -9.33
C ILE A 267 0.76 -6.00 -10.71
N GLY A 268 0.79 -7.31 -10.94
CA GLY A 268 0.37 -7.89 -12.22
C GLY A 268 -1.11 -7.62 -12.52
N ARG A 269 -1.97 -7.67 -11.48
CA ARG A 269 -3.40 -7.45 -11.62
C ARG A 269 -3.79 -5.98 -11.80
N ASN A 270 -3.20 -5.08 -11.00
CA ASN A 270 -3.65 -3.69 -10.93
C ASN A 270 -2.75 -2.69 -11.67
N LEU A 271 -1.48 -3.03 -11.88
CA LEU A 271 -0.43 -2.06 -12.21
C LEU A 271 0.53 -2.53 -13.32
N SER A 272 0.21 -3.61 -14.03
CA SER A 272 1.09 -4.19 -15.06
C SER A 272 1.41 -3.19 -16.18
N ASP A 273 0.43 -2.38 -16.60
CA ASP A 273 0.59 -1.33 -17.62
C ASP A 273 1.58 -0.22 -17.24
N TYR A 274 1.93 -0.12 -15.95
CA TYR A 274 2.85 0.90 -15.42
C TYR A 274 4.28 0.40 -15.25
N ILE A 275 4.53 -0.88 -15.51
CA ILE A 275 5.88 -1.44 -15.53
C ILE A 275 6.56 -1.01 -16.85
N PRO A 276 7.75 -0.35 -16.81
CA PRO A 276 8.34 0.23 -18.01
C PRO A 276 8.74 -0.77 -19.11
N GLU A 277 8.91 -2.05 -18.75
CA GLU A 277 9.34 -3.13 -19.63
C GLU A 277 8.36 -4.32 -19.61
N ALA A 278 8.67 -5.39 -20.36
CA ALA A 278 7.73 -6.47 -20.64
C ALA A 278 7.30 -7.30 -19.40
N ASP A 279 8.15 -7.44 -18.38
CA ASP A 279 7.81 -8.15 -17.15
C ASP A 279 8.41 -7.51 -15.88
N LEU A 280 7.70 -7.68 -14.77
CA LEU A 280 8.06 -7.09 -13.46
C LEU A 280 9.37 -7.64 -12.90
N ILE A 281 9.65 -8.93 -13.08
CA ILE A 281 10.83 -9.58 -12.48
C ILE A 281 12.09 -9.05 -13.17
N GLY A 282 12.11 -9.04 -14.50
CA GLY A 282 13.21 -8.49 -15.29
C GLY A 282 13.41 -7.00 -15.04
N TRP A 283 12.32 -6.24 -14.85
CA TRP A 283 12.43 -4.85 -14.42
C TRP A 283 13.13 -4.72 -13.06
N LEU A 284 12.67 -5.48 -12.06
CA LEU A 284 13.26 -5.45 -10.73
C LEU A 284 14.73 -5.90 -10.70
N ASP A 285 15.12 -6.88 -11.51
CA ASP A 285 16.53 -7.29 -11.63
C ASP A 285 17.44 -6.13 -12.03
N LYS A 286 16.97 -5.24 -12.91
CA LYS A 286 17.71 -4.03 -13.27
C LYS A 286 17.77 -3.03 -12.12
N GLN A 287 16.66 -2.86 -11.41
CA GLN A 287 16.56 -1.89 -10.31
C GLN A 287 17.32 -2.31 -9.05
N VAL A 288 17.46 -3.62 -8.81
CA VAL A 288 18.17 -4.19 -7.65
C VAL A 288 19.61 -3.67 -7.57
N ALA A 289 20.28 -3.47 -8.70
CA ALA A 289 21.65 -2.94 -8.75
C ALA A 289 21.78 -1.53 -8.15
N LEU A 290 20.69 -0.78 -8.06
CA LEU A 290 20.64 0.58 -7.53
C LEU A 290 20.11 0.65 -6.09
N LEU A 291 19.79 -0.49 -5.46
CA LEU A 291 19.29 -0.55 -4.08
C LEU A 291 20.29 -0.02 -3.06
N GLU A 292 21.58 -0.20 -3.30
CA GLU A 292 22.62 0.29 -2.39
C GLU A 292 22.89 1.79 -2.55
N THR A 293 22.56 2.37 -3.71
CA THR A 293 22.81 3.78 -4.06
C THR A 293 21.51 4.59 -4.02
N ASP A 294 20.80 4.65 -5.14
CA ASP A 294 19.68 5.55 -5.41
C ASP A 294 18.46 5.20 -4.57
N TYR A 295 18.30 3.90 -4.27
CA TYR A 295 17.17 3.37 -3.49
C TYR A 295 17.58 2.91 -2.10
N SER A 296 18.70 3.45 -1.61
CA SER A 296 19.25 3.10 -0.30
C SER A 296 18.34 3.46 0.88
N TYR A 297 17.27 4.22 0.62
CA TYR A 297 16.21 4.50 1.57
C TYR A 297 15.33 3.27 1.85
N PHE A 298 15.32 2.20 1.05
CA PHE A 298 14.60 0.96 1.43
C PHE A 298 15.23 0.22 2.61
N GLY A 299 16.47 0.54 2.99
CA GLY A 299 17.09 0.05 4.21
C GLY A 299 17.53 -1.42 4.21
N LEU A 300 17.63 -2.06 3.04
CA LEU A 300 18.07 -3.47 2.88
C LEU A 300 19.61 -3.64 2.82
N GLN A 301 20.39 -2.69 3.36
CA GLN A 301 21.84 -2.73 3.26
C GLN A 301 22.47 -3.71 4.27
N LYS A 302 23.60 -4.32 3.89
CA LYS A 302 24.27 -5.43 4.60
C LYS A 302 24.68 -5.18 6.06
N GLU A 303 24.78 -3.92 6.53
CA GLU A 303 25.35 -3.67 7.87
C GLU A 303 24.55 -2.78 8.82
N HIS A 304 23.51 -2.04 8.40
CA HIS A 304 22.74 -1.22 9.35
C HIS A 304 21.30 -1.00 8.90
N SER A 305 20.33 -1.31 9.77
CA SER A 305 18.96 -0.84 9.61
C SER A 305 18.94 0.69 9.74
N LYS A 306 18.90 1.41 8.60
CA LYS A 306 18.90 2.89 8.54
C LYS A 306 17.78 3.58 9.33
N TYR A 307 16.79 2.83 9.78
CA TYR A 307 15.64 3.32 10.54
C TYR A 307 15.85 3.27 12.05
N LEU A 308 17.05 2.92 12.52
CA LEU A 308 17.44 3.03 13.93
C LEU A 308 17.40 4.50 14.38
N ILE A 309 16.98 4.69 15.62
CA ILE A 309 16.70 5.98 16.25
C ILE A 309 17.93 6.90 16.16
N GLN A 310 17.82 8.01 15.42
CA GLN A 310 18.58 9.21 15.78
C GLN A 310 17.95 9.75 17.07
N SER A 311 18.68 9.56 18.18
CA SER A 311 18.40 10.14 19.50
C SER A 311 18.57 11.64 19.50
#